data_AF-A0A6G0WE37-F1
#
_entry.id   AF-A0A6G0WE37-F1
#
_cell.length_a   1.000
_cell.length_b   1.000
_cell.length_c   1.000
_cell.angle_alpha   90.00
_cell.angle_beta   90.00
_cell.angle_gamma   90.00
#
_symmetry.space_group_name_H-M   'P 1'
#
loop_
_entity.id
_entity.type
_entity.pdbx_description
1 polymer ?
#
loop_
_entity_poly.entity_id
_entity_poly.type
_entity_poly.pdbx_seq_one_letter_code
_entity_poly.pdbx_strand_id
1 'polypeptide(L)'
;MACEGYRRVARQHEILRTTFVSLSSGLVQIIRSDIAEPSVEHVTVPRLEDYFKTDYARGFALGDRSFVRFTIVSAGSEEYAVLTIHHALYDGWSFSLLVEDLLDAFHGRPISSRPSFRGFVDYIQAQDANKTQAYWESELRGVVSSIIAPGSKMLAEEDSRPSVLVEFPGEEISLAAKHAQVTFATLTKFAWAATIRKFLRQQDTVMGESITGQFVVGPNVW
;
A
#
# COMPACT_ATOMS: atom_id res chain seq x y z
N MET A 1 13.42 14.38 19.03
CA MET A 1 11.98 14.65 18.76
C MET A 1 11.34 13.56 17.91
N ALA A 2 11.95 13.14 16.80
CA ALA A 2 11.42 12.09 15.92
C ALA A 2 11.08 10.77 16.63
N CYS A 3 11.98 10.24 17.48
CA CYS A 3 11.74 8.98 18.19
C CYS A 3 10.52 9.04 19.12
N GLU A 4 10.32 10.16 19.82
CA GLU A 4 9.18 10.34 20.71
C GLU A 4 7.88 10.57 19.94
N GLY A 5 7.93 11.36 18.86
CA GLY A 5 6.78 11.52 17.96
C GLY A 5 6.34 10.18 17.36
N TYR A 6 7.27 9.36 16.89
CA TYR A 6 6.97 8.01 16.37
C TYR A 6 6.30 7.13 17.44
N ARG A 7 6.85 7.07 18.66
CA ARG A 7 6.23 6.30 19.75
C ARG A 7 4.84 6.80 20.07
N ARG A 8 4.61 8.11 20.03
CA ARG A 8 3.29 8.71 20.27
C ARG A 8 2.27 8.27 19.21
N VAL A 9 2.66 8.26 17.93
CA VAL A 9 1.81 7.74 16.85
C VAL A 9 1.58 6.23 17.03
N ALA A 10 2.62 5.44 17.32
CA ALA A 10 2.48 3.99 17.52
C ALA A 10 1.56 3.60 18.68
N ARG A 11 1.47 4.41 19.74
CA ARG A 11 0.50 4.23 20.83
C ARG A 11 -0.94 4.38 20.34
N GLN A 12 -1.21 5.36 19.46
CA GLN A 12 -2.55 5.66 18.97
C GLN A 12 -2.98 4.79 17.77
N HIS A 13 -2.04 4.42 16.91
CA HIS A 13 -2.29 3.66 15.70
C HIS A 13 -1.93 2.19 15.88
N GLU A 14 -2.94 1.35 16.10
CA GLU A 14 -2.79 -0.11 16.29
C GLU A 14 -2.06 -0.80 15.12
N ILE A 15 -2.17 -0.22 13.92
CA ILE A 15 -1.55 -0.75 12.70
C ILE A 15 -0.02 -0.75 12.78
N LEU A 16 0.58 0.23 13.48
CA LEU A 16 2.03 0.26 13.70
C LEU A 16 2.53 -0.79 14.69
N ARG A 17 1.60 -1.46 15.37
CA ARG A 17 1.85 -2.55 16.34
C ARG A 17 1.25 -3.87 15.86
N THR A 18 0.89 -3.95 14.59
CA THR A 18 0.27 -5.12 14.01
C THR A 18 1.32 -6.02 13.39
N THR A 19 1.18 -7.33 13.61
CA THR A 19 1.95 -8.39 12.94
C THR A 19 1.02 -9.50 12.44
N PHE A 20 1.55 -10.41 11.63
CA PHE A 20 0.83 -11.53 11.06
C PHE A 20 1.51 -12.85 11.42
N VAL A 21 0.70 -13.81 11.86
CA VAL A 21 1.15 -15.16 12.23
C VAL A 21 0.36 -16.19 11.44
N SER A 22 1.04 -17.21 10.95
CA SER A 22 0.40 -18.36 10.32
C SER A 22 0.05 -19.40 11.37
N LEU A 23 -1.22 -19.79 11.43
CA LEU A 23 -1.74 -20.88 12.25
C LEU A 23 -2.28 -21.99 11.34
N SER A 24 -2.57 -23.16 11.91
CA SER A 24 -3.23 -24.25 11.17
C SER A 24 -4.61 -23.86 10.62
N SER A 25 -5.26 -22.87 11.23
CA SER A 25 -6.56 -22.32 10.81
C SER A 25 -6.43 -21.20 9.76
N GLY A 26 -5.22 -20.81 9.38
CA GLY A 26 -4.96 -19.72 8.44
C GLY A 26 -4.13 -18.59 9.02
N LEU A 27 -4.04 -17.48 8.27
CA LEU A 27 -3.29 -16.29 8.67
C LEU A 27 -4.13 -15.44 9.63
N VAL A 28 -3.54 -15.04 10.75
CA VAL A 28 -4.19 -14.16 11.73
C VAL A 28 -3.39 -12.87 11.92
N GLN A 29 -4.13 -11.78 12.13
CA GLN A 29 -3.59 -10.48 12.50
C GLN A 29 -3.48 -10.39 14.03
N ILE A 30 -2.36 -9.92 14.55
CA ILE A 30 -2.12 -9.72 15.98
C ILE A 30 -1.75 -8.27 16.24
N ILE A 31 -2.56 -7.58 17.05
CA ILE A 31 -2.22 -6.26 17.59
C ILE A 31 -1.44 -6.47 18.89
N ARG A 32 -0.17 -6.05 18.90
CA ARG A 32 0.76 -6.30 19.98
C ARG A 32 0.72 -5.18 21.01
N SER A 33 0.18 -5.45 22.20
CA SER A 33 0.14 -4.48 23.31
C SER A 33 1.52 -4.28 23.96
N ASP A 34 2.38 -5.28 23.89
CA ASP A 34 3.74 -5.29 24.45
C ASP A 34 4.74 -4.42 23.67
N ILE A 35 4.33 -3.82 22.54
CA ILE A 35 5.12 -2.87 21.74
C ILE A 35 4.42 -1.51 21.61
N ALA A 36 3.62 -1.12 22.61
CA ALA A 36 3.10 0.24 22.72
C ALA A 36 4.20 1.31 22.69
N GLU A 37 5.42 0.95 23.10
CA GLU A 37 6.62 1.77 22.95
C GLU A 37 7.62 1.05 22.05
N PRO A 38 7.49 1.17 20.72
CA PRO A 38 8.40 0.48 19.81
C PRO A 38 9.85 0.98 20.00
N SER A 39 10.78 0.04 19.91
CA SER A 39 12.21 0.34 19.85
C SER A 39 12.52 1.12 18.59
N VAL A 40 13.44 2.09 18.70
CA VAL A 40 13.96 2.84 17.56
C VAL A 40 15.40 2.39 17.36
N GLU A 41 15.71 1.92 16.16
CA GLU A 41 17.07 1.52 15.81
C GLU A 41 17.89 2.78 15.45
N HIS A 42 19.17 2.81 15.80
CA HIS A 42 20.11 3.85 15.40
C HIS A 42 21.25 3.19 14.62
N VAL A 43 21.48 3.64 13.39
CA VAL A 43 22.45 3.03 12.48
C VAL A 43 23.30 4.11 11.83
N THR A 44 24.60 3.88 11.73
CA THR A 44 25.52 4.74 10.98
C THR A 44 25.97 4.02 9.71
N VAL A 45 25.82 4.68 8.56
CA VAL A 45 26.25 4.16 7.25
C VAL A 45 27.02 5.24 6.48
N PRO A 46 27.87 4.88 5.49
CA PRO A 46 28.52 5.88 4.65
C PRO A 46 27.53 6.68 3.81
N ARG A 47 26.51 6.02 3.25
CA ARG A 47 25.45 6.62 2.44
C ARG A 47 24.10 6.03 2.78
N LEU A 48 23.03 6.83 2.66
CA LEU A 48 21.67 6.40 2.99
C LEU A 48 21.23 5.19 2.15
N GLU A 49 21.65 5.12 0.89
CA GLU A 49 21.33 4.02 -0.02
C GLU A 49 21.88 2.67 0.47
N ASP A 50 22.98 2.66 1.23
CA ASP A 50 23.54 1.44 1.81
C ASP A 50 22.61 0.88 2.90
N TYR A 51 21.97 1.77 3.66
CA TYR A 51 20.92 1.37 4.60
C TYR A 51 19.71 0.81 3.86
N PHE A 52 19.21 1.49 2.82
CA PHE A 52 18.04 1.00 2.07
C PHE A 52 18.26 -0.38 1.46
N LYS A 53 19.44 -0.65 0.89
CA LYS A 53 19.78 -1.99 0.36
C LYS A 53 19.77 -3.04 1.47
N THR A 54 20.41 -2.73 2.60
CA THR A 54 20.49 -3.65 3.74
C THR A 54 19.11 -3.92 4.34
N ASP A 55 18.32 -2.89 4.55
CA ASP A 55 17.00 -2.98 5.17
C ASP A 55 15.97 -3.65 4.23
N TYR A 56 16.06 -3.40 2.93
CA TYR A 56 15.27 -4.09 1.92
C TYR A 56 15.58 -5.60 1.91
N ALA A 57 16.87 -5.97 1.92
CA ALA A 57 17.29 -7.37 1.98
C ALA A 57 16.89 -8.07 3.29
N ARG A 58 16.79 -7.33 4.40
CA ARG A 58 16.28 -7.85 5.69
C ARG A 58 14.83 -8.31 5.58
N GLY A 59 14.02 -7.64 4.76
CA GLY A 59 12.61 -7.99 4.53
C GLY A 59 11.76 -8.06 5.80
N PHE A 60 10.61 -8.72 5.70
CA PHE A 60 9.77 -9.12 6.83
C PHE A 60 9.30 -10.57 6.61
N ALA A 61 9.24 -11.35 7.67
CA ALA A 61 8.74 -12.72 7.64
C ALA A 61 7.48 -12.88 8.51
N LEU A 62 6.62 -13.83 8.15
CA LEU A 62 5.49 -14.22 9.00
C LEU A 62 6.02 -14.70 10.36
N GLY A 63 5.40 -14.22 11.44
CA GLY A 63 5.87 -14.47 12.80
C GLY A 63 6.85 -13.43 13.35
N ASP A 64 7.35 -12.49 12.52
CA ASP A 64 8.16 -11.38 13.02
C ASP A 64 7.41 -10.58 14.09
N ARG A 65 8.17 -10.04 15.05
CA ARG A 65 7.58 -9.28 16.15
C ARG A 65 6.89 -7.99 15.69
N SER A 66 7.42 -7.35 14.66
CA SER A 66 6.93 -6.09 14.11
C SER A 66 7.11 -6.07 12.60
N PHE A 67 6.09 -5.59 11.89
CA PHE A 67 6.12 -5.34 10.44
C PHE A 67 6.43 -3.86 10.13
N VAL A 68 6.93 -3.15 11.14
CA VAL A 68 7.35 -1.75 11.09
C VAL A 68 8.73 -1.62 11.73
N ARG A 69 9.62 -0.89 11.08
CA ARG A 69 10.92 -0.45 11.61
C ARG A 69 11.00 1.06 11.47
N PHE A 70 11.31 1.73 12.56
CA PHE A 70 11.65 3.15 12.56
C PHE A 70 13.11 3.28 12.97
N THR A 71 13.93 3.81 12.08
CA THR A 71 15.38 3.85 12.24
C THR A 71 15.88 5.28 12.04
N ILE A 72 16.72 5.73 12.96
CA ILE A 72 17.49 6.96 12.80
C ILE A 72 18.81 6.56 12.12
N VAL A 73 18.99 7.02 10.88
CA VAL A 73 20.14 6.69 10.05
C VAL A 73 21.04 7.91 9.96
N SER A 74 22.25 7.81 10.51
CA SER A 74 23.30 8.81 10.31
C SER A 74 24.10 8.44 9.06
N ALA A 75 24.07 9.29 8.04
CA ALA A 75 24.79 9.07 6.78
C ALA A 75 25.60 10.31 6.39
N GLY A 76 26.93 10.19 6.45
CA GLY A 76 27.83 11.34 6.30
C GLY A 76 27.63 12.37 7.42
N SER A 77 27.27 13.61 7.05
CA SER A 77 26.94 14.70 7.99
C SER A 77 25.45 14.83 8.30
N GLU A 78 24.61 14.03 7.65
CA GLU A 78 23.16 14.15 7.73
C GLU A 78 22.55 13.04 8.60
N GLU A 79 21.37 13.32 9.16
CA GLU A 79 20.57 12.35 9.92
C GLU A 79 19.18 12.22 9.29
N TYR A 80 18.75 10.98 9.09
CA TYR A 80 17.48 10.64 8.44
C TYR A 80 16.60 9.84 9.39
N ALA A 81 15.30 10.17 9.45
CA ALA A 81 14.30 9.31 10.04
C ALA A 81 13.69 8.42 8.94
N VAL A 82 14.00 7.13 8.98
CA VAL A 82 13.53 6.15 8.00
C VAL A 82 12.43 5.28 8.62
N LEU A 83 11.29 5.23 7.94
CA LEU A 83 10.19 4.31 8.26
C LEU A 83 10.13 3.21 7.20
N THR A 84 10.48 1.99 7.59
CA THR A 84 10.21 0.80 6.78
C THR A 84 8.96 0.12 7.31
N ILE A 85 7.96 -0.05 6.45
CA ILE A 85 6.67 -0.63 6.82
C ILE A 85 6.21 -1.60 5.74
N HIS A 86 5.69 -2.76 6.13
CA HIS A 86 5.17 -3.74 5.19
C HIS A 86 3.82 -3.30 4.61
N HIS A 87 3.62 -3.44 3.29
CA HIS A 87 2.42 -2.96 2.59
C HIS A 87 1.11 -3.65 3.05
N ALA A 88 1.18 -4.82 3.69
CA ALA A 88 0.00 -5.42 4.33
C ALA A 88 -0.63 -4.55 5.45
N LEU A 89 0.10 -3.55 5.93
CA LEU A 89 -0.34 -2.64 6.99
C LEU A 89 -0.97 -1.34 6.46
N TYR A 90 -0.83 -1.02 5.17
CA TYR A 90 -1.32 0.25 4.64
C TYR A 90 -1.70 0.15 3.17
N ASP A 91 -2.47 1.13 2.73
CA ASP A 91 -2.75 1.41 1.32
C ASP A 91 -2.38 2.85 0.99
N GLY A 92 -2.59 3.27 -0.27
CA GLY A 92 -2.23 4.62 -0.71
C GLY A 92 -2.90 5.73 0.09
N TRP A 93 -4.11 5.50 0.60
CA TRP A 93 -4.86 6.49 1.37
C TRP A 93 -4.41 6.55 2.83
N SER A 94 -4.42 5.41 3.53
CA SER A 94 -4.02 5.32 4.94
C SER A 94 -2.56 5.70 5.17
N PHE A 95 -1.68 5.49 4.18
CA PHE A 95 -0.30 5.93 4.26
C PHE A 95 -0.17 7.45 4.32
N SER A 96 -0.94 8.20 3.52
CA SER A 96 -0.93 9.67 3.58
C SER A 96 -1.37 10.20 4.95
N LEU A 97 -2.39 9.59 5.54
CA LEU A 97 -2.85 9.94 6.89
C LEU A 97 -1.81 9.61 7.96
N LEU A 98 -1.15 8.46 7.86
CA LEU A 98 -0.07 8.07 8.76
C LEU A 98 1.11 9.06 8.69
N VAL A 99 1.48 9.50 7.48
CA VAL A 99 2.55 10.48 7.27
C VAL A 99 2.15 11.84 7.88
N GLU A 100 0.92 12.29 7.68
CA GLU A 100 0.37 13.50 8.31
C GLU A 100 0.51 13.42 9.84
N ASP A 101 0.04 12.32 10.44
CA ASP A 101 0.05 12.10 11.89
C ASP A 101 1.50 12.04 12.44
N LEU A 102 2.45 11.47 11.69
CA LEU A 102 3.89 11.49 12.03
C LEU A 102 4.48 12.90 12.00
N LEU A 103 4.18 13.68 10.95
CA LEU A 103 4.66 15.06 10.84
C LEU A 103 4.08 15.95 11.94
N ASP A 104 2.81 15.78 12.27
CA ASP A 104 2.19 16.45 13.42
C ASP A 104 2.87 16.06 14.72
N ALA A 105 3.20 14.78 14.89
CA ALA A 105 3.92 14.31 16.05
C ALA A 105 5.32 14.86 16.20
N PHE A 106 6.06 14.97 15.10
CA PHE A 106 7.41 15.53 15.11
C PHE A 106 7.42 17.02 15.46
N HIS A 107 6.37 17.75 15.10
CA HIS A 107 6.19 19.16 15.44
C HIS A 107 5.47 19.40 16.79
N GLY A 108 5.14 18.33 17.53
CA GLY A 108 4.42 18.45 18.80
C GLY A 108 2.96 18.88 18.68
N ARG A 109 2.38 18.88 17.47
CA ARG A 109 0.96 19.18 17.21
C ARG A 109 0.06 18.02 17.64
N PRO A 110 -1.24 18.22 17.89
CA PRO A 110 -2.17 17.12 18.15
C PRO A 110 -2.22 16.14 16.97
N ILE A 111 -2.39 14.85 17.25
CA ILE A 111 -2.64 13.81 16.23
C ILE A 111 -4.15 13.57 16.17
N SER A 112 -4.68 13.37 14.97
CA SER A 112 -6.10 13.08 14.77
C SER A 112 -6.47 11.71 15.33
N SER A 113 -7.62 11.61 16.02
CA SER A 113 -8.16 10.30 16.38
C SER A 113 -8.66 9.60 15.14
N ARG A 114 -8.23 8.36 14.95
CA ARG A 114 -8.51 7.53 13.78
C ARG A 114 -9.25 6.26 14.19
N PRO A 115 -10.24 5.75 13.42
CA PRO A 115 -10.98 4.54 13.79
C PRO A 115 -10.09 3.28 13.71
N SER A 116 -10.46 2.23 14.46
CA SER A 116 -9.73 0.96 14.40
C SER A 116 -10.05 0.23 13.09
N PHE A 117 -9.03 -0.38 12.47
CA PHE A 117 -9.19 -1.24 11.30
C PHE A 117 -10.09 -2.45 11.59
N ARG A 118 -10.21 -2.87 12.86
CA ARG A 118 -11.08 -3.98 13.25
C ARG A 118 -12.53 -3.79 12.84
N GLY A 119 -13.07 -2.56 12.95
CA GLY A 119 -14.45 -2.29 12.55
C GLY A 119 -14.70 -2.56 11.07
N PHE A 120 -13.70 -2.28 10.23
CA PHE A 120 -13.75 -2.62 8.80
C PHE A 120 -13.69 -4.13 8.56
N VAL A 121 -12.82 -4.86 9.29
CA VAL A 121 -12.75 -6.33 9.20
C VAL A 121 -14.08 -6.96 9.59
N ASP A 122 -14.67 -6.55 10.71
CA ASP A 122 -15.97 -7.04 11.18
C ASP A 122 -17.07 -6.77 10.14
N TYR A 123 -17.06 -5.57 9.52
CA TYR A 123 -17.99 -5.23 8.44
C TYR A 123 -17.83 -6.18 7.24
N ILE A 124 -16.60 -6.43 6.77
CA ILE A 124 -16.35 -7.29 5.60
C ILE A 124 -16.76 -8.73 5.91
N GLN A 125 -16.47 -9.24 7.11
CA GLN A 125 -16.86 -10.58 7.54
C GLN A 125 -18.38 -10.75 7.67
N ALA A 126 -19.12 -9.68 7.92
CA ALA A 126 -20.57 -9.69 7.96
C ALA A 126 -21.25 -9.69 6.57
N GLN A 127 -20.49 -9.51 5.48
CA GLN A 127 -21.04 -9.50 4.12
C GLN A 127 -21.38 -10.92 3.63
N ASP A 128 -22.34 -11.00 2.71
CA ASP A 128 -22.75 -12.26 2.09
C ASP A 128 -21.74 -12.71 1.03
N ALA A 129 -20.82 -13.59 1.44
CA ALA A 129 -19.78 -14.13 0.58
C ALA A 129 -20.35 -14.86 -0.66
N ASN A 130 -21.53 -15.49 -0.56
CA ASN A 130 -22.14 -16.21 -1.68
C ASN A 130 -22.62 -15.24 -2.76
N LYS A 131 -23.20 -14.10 -2.37
CA LYS A 131 -23.59 -13.05 -3.32
C LYS A 131 -22.38 -12.46 -4.04
N THR A 132 -21.32 -12.15 -3.30
CA THR A 132 -20.07 -11.63 -3.89
C THR A 132 -19.43 -12.63 -4.85
N GLN A 133 -19.37 -13.90 -4.46
CA GLN A 133 -18.85 -14.96 -5.32
C GLN A 133 -19.70 -15.12 -6.60
N ALA A 134 -21.02 -15.23 -6.47
CA ALA A 134 -21.92 -15.40 -7.62
C ALA A 134 -21.84 -14.23 -8.61
N TYR A 135 -21.66 -13.00 -8.10
CA TYR A 135 -21.42 -11.83 -8.93
C TYR A 135 -20.13 -11.98 -9.76
N TRP A 136 -18.99 -12.25 -9.11
CA TRP A 136 -17.72 -12.38 -9.82
C TRP A 136 -17.65 -13.59 -10.76
N GLU A 137 -18.28 -14.71 -10.40
CA GLU A 137 -18.42 -15.87 -11.31
C GLU A 137 -19.24 -15.55 -12.55
N SER A 138 -20.23 -14.67 -12.44
CA SER A 138 -21.02 -14.19 -13.59
C SER A 138 -20.19 -13.25 -14.46
N GLU A 139 -19.58 -12.22 -13.86
CA GLU A 139 -18.80 -11.19 -14.59
C GLU A 139 -17.55 -11.75 -15.25
N LEU A 140 -16.89 -12.73 -14.63
CA LEU A 140 -15.64 -13.33 -15.13
C LEU A 140 -15.89 -14.55 -16.02
N ARG A 141 -17.14 -14.90 -16.30
CA ARG A 141 -17.47 -16.07 -17.12
C ARG A 141 -16.97 -15.89 -18.55
N GLY A 142 -16.10 -16.81 -19.00
CA GLY A 142 -15.58 -16.81 -20.36
C GLY A 142 -14.49 -15.75 -20.61
N VAL A 143 -14.01 -15.08 -19.56
CA VAL A 143 -12.91 -14.11 -19.67
C VAL A 143 -11.61 -14.83 -20.07
N VAL A 144 -10.92 -14.28 -21.07
CA VAL A 144 -9.61 -14.76 -21.54
C VAL A 144 -8.55 -13.74 -21.17
N SER A 145 -7.46 -14.20 -20.55
CA SER A 145 -6.37 -13.31 -20.11
C SER A 145 -5.66 -12.62 -21.28
N SER A 146 -5.38 -11.32 -21.12
CA SER A 146 -4.60 -10.52 -22.07
C SER A 146 -3.11 -10.50 -21.67
N ILE A 147 -2.31 -11.38 -22.27
CA ILE A 147 -0.89 -11.54 -21.92
C ILE A 147 -0.03 -10.66 -22.85
N ILE A 148 0.56 -9.59 -22.30
CA ILE A 148 1.36 -8.60 -23.06
C ILE A 148 2.77 -9.12 -23.41
N ALA A 149 3.33 -10.03 -22.63
CA ALA A 149 4.67 -10.60 -22.86
C ALA A 149 4.71 -12.11 -22.57
N PRO A 150 4.17 -12.96 -23.48
CA PRO A 150 4.18 -14.40 -23.29
C PRO A 150 5.62 -14.92 -23.19
N GLY A 151 5.93 -15.70 -22.15
CA GLY A 151 7.27 -16.26 -21.96
C GLY A 151 8.31 -15.28 -21.42
N SER A 152 7.92 -14.06 -21.02
CA SER A 152 8.76 -13.25 -20.14
C SER A 152 9.00 -14.07 -18.86
N LYS A 153 10.25 -14.45 -18.61
CA LYS A 153 10.63 -14.93 -17.28
C LYS A 153 10.32 -13.76 -16.35
N MET A 154 9.47 -13.98 -15.35
CA MET A 154 9.37 -13.08 -14.21
C MET A 154 10.82 -12.91 -13.75
N LEU A 155 11.40 -11.73 -13.95
CA LEU A 155 12.84 -11.53 -13.75
C LEU A 155 13.17 -12.02 -12.34
N ALA A 156 13.89 -13.12 -12.27
CA ALA A 156 14.39 -13.66 -11.02
C ALA A 156 15.41 -12.63 -10.52
N GLU A 157 15.06 -11.97 -9.41
CA GLU A 157 15.98 -11.37 -8.44
C GLU A 157 17.10 -10.44 -8.93
N GLU A 158 17.04 -9.88 -10.15
CA GLU A 158 17.97 -8.83 -10.58
C GLU A 158 17.39 -7.42 -10.34
N ASP A 159 18.21 -6.62 -9.66
CA ASP A 159 18.02 -5.30 -9.04
C ASP A 159 17.72 -4.14 -10.01
N SER A 160 17.00 -4.42 -11.10
CA SER A 160 16.62 -3.42 -12.09
C SER A 160 15.23 -3.71 -12.62
N ARG A 161 14.21 -3.26 -11.87
CA ARG A 161 12.88 -3.03 -12.45
C ARG A 161 13.00 -1.77 -13.30
N PRO A 162 12.97 -1.86 -14.65
CA PRO A 162 13.03 -0.66 -15.46
C PRO A 162 11.77 0.15 -15.22
N SER A 163 11.90 1.27 -14.52
CA SER A 163 10.85 2.29 -14.45
C SER A 163 11.10 3.29 -15.58
N VAL A 164 10.14 3.40 -16.50
CA VAL A 164 10.14 4.46 -17.50
C VAL A 164 9.15 5.52 -17.02
N LEU A 165 9.68 6.69 -16.67
CA LEU A 165 8.83 7.86 -16.44
C LEU A 165 8.39 8.38 -17.80
N VAL A 166 7.09 8.46 -18.03
CA VAL A 166 6.51 9.08 -19.21
C VAL A 166 5.74 10.30 -18.74
N GLU A 167 6.06 11.45 -19.32
CA GLU A 167 5.31 12.69 -19.09
C GLU A 167 4.15 12.76 -20.09
N PHE A 168 2.98 13.21 -19.62
CA PHE A 168 1.79 13.38 -20.45
C PHE A 168 1.09 14.70 -20.11
N PRO A 169 0.40 15.32 -21.09
CA PRO A 169 -0.27 16.60 -20.91
C PRO A 169 -1.57 16.41 -20.09
N GLY A 170 -1.45 16.44 -18.76
CA GLY A 170 -2.56 16.17 -17.83
C GLY A 170 -3.75 17.13 -17.99
N GLU A 171 -3.51 18.40 -18.35
CA GLU A 171 -4.58 19.38 -18.58
C GLU A 171 -5.40 19.06 -19.83
N GLU A 172 -4.75 18.65 -20.93
CA GLU A 172 -5.43 18.27 -22.17
C GLU A 172 -6.28 17.01 -21.97
N ILE A 173 -5.76 16.01 -21.25
CA ILE A 173 -6.50 14.80 -20.90
C ILE A 173 -7.70 15.16 -20.00
N SER A 174 -7.51 16.06 -19.04
CA SER A 174 -8.58 16.53 -18.16
C SER A 174 -9.69 17.25 -18.95
N LEU A 175 -9.31 18.07 -19.93
CA LEU A 175 -10.27 18.75 -20.81
C LEU A 175 -11.01 17.76 -21.70
N ALA A 176 -10.30 16.80 -22.30
CA ALA A 176 -10.90 15.74 -23.11
C ALA A 176 -11.88 14.88 -22.30
N ALA A 177 -11.54 14.53 -21.06
CA ALA A 177 -12.40 13.78 -20.16
C ALA A 177 -13.69 14.55 -19.84
N LYS A 178 -13.58 15.86 -19.57
CA LYS A 178 -14.73 16.75 -19.38
C LYS A 178 -15.64 16.81 -20.61
N HIS A 179 -15.08 16.98 -21.81
CA HIS A 179 -15.85 16.99 -23.06
C HIS A 179 -16.56 15.65 -23.31
N ALA A 180 -15.92 14.53 -22.99
CA ALA A 180 -16.51 13.20 -23.08
C ALA A 180 -17.43 12.83 -21.90
N GLN A 181 -17.61 13.74 -20.93
CA GLN A 181 -18.42 13.52 -19.71
C GLN A 181 -18.01 12.27 -18.91
N VAL A 182 -16.70 11.99 -18.86
CA VAL A 182 -16.13 10.89 -18.08
C VAL A 182 -15.07 11.42 -17.11
N THR A 183 -14.66 10.59 -16.15
CA THR A 183 -13.55 10.92 -15.27
C THR A 183 -12.22 10.83 -16.02
N PHE A 184 -11.21 11.55 -15.52
CA PHE A 184 -9.82 11.40 -16.00
C PHE A 184 -9.39 9.93 -15.99
N ALA A 185 -9.64 9.23 -14.88
CA ALA A 185 -9.29 7.81 -14.72
C ALA A 185 -9.98 6.92 -15.76
N THR A 186 -11.28 7.13 -16.02
CA THR A 186 -12.00 6.36 -17.06
C THR A 186 -11.41 6.59 -18.44
N LEU A 187 -11.09 7.84 -18.79
CA LEU A 187 -10.48 8.16 -20.09
C LEU A 187 -9.09 7.51 -20.23
N THR A 188 -8.25 7.60 -19.20
CA THR A 188 -6.92 6.98 -19.19
C THR A 188 -7.01 5.45 -19.30
N LYS A 189 -7.94 4.82 -18.57
CA LYS A 189 -8.20 3.37 -18.64
C LYS A 189 -8.64 2.95 -20.03
N PHE A 190 -9.54 3.71 -20.66
CA PHE A 190 -9.97 3.46 -22.03
C PHE A 190 -8.81 3.57 -23.02
N ALA A 191 -7.98 4.61 -22.92
CA ALA A 191 -6.81 4.79 -23.78
C ALA A 191 -5.81 3.63 -23.64
N TRP A 192 -5.60 3.15 -22.41
CA TRP A 192 -4.76 2.00 -22.13
C TRP A 192 -5.35 0.68 -22.67
N ALA A 193 -6.64 0.44 -22.45
CA ALA A 193 -7.36 -0.70 -23.02
C ALA A 193 -7.25 -0.72 -24.56
N ALA A 194 -7.50 0.42 -25.22
CA ALA A 194 -7.40 0.55 -26.67
C ALA A 194 -5.98 0.28 -27.18
N THR A 195 -4.96 0.69 -26.43
CA THR A 195 -3.55 0.43 -26.74
C THR A 195 -3.23 -1.06 -26.66
N ILE A 196 -3.60 -1.73 -25.57
CA ILE A 196 -3.41 -3.18 -25.41
C ILE A 196 -4.18 -3.94 -26.49
N ARG A 197 -5.42 -3.53 -26.77
CA ARG A 197 -6.26 -4.12 -27.82
C ARG A 197 -5.55 -4.12 -29.16
N LYS A 198 -4.98 -2.97 -29.55
CA LYS A 198 -4.24 -2.80 -30.80
C LYS A 198 -2.94 -3.62 -30.82
N PHE A 199 -2.23 -3.65 -29.69
CA PHE A 199 -0.98 -4.39 -29.54
C PHE A 199 -1.19 -5.90 -29.65
N LEU A 200 -2.17 -6.44 -28.93
CA LEU A 200 -2.49 -7.87 -28.89
C LEU A 200 -3.36 -8.35 -30.05
N ARG A 201 -3.94 -7.42 -30.84
CA ARG A 201 -4.91 -7.70 -31.90
C ARG A 201 -6.11 -8.53 -31.39
N GLN A 202 -6.53 -8.27 -30.16
CA GLN A 202 -7.71 -8.86 -29.53
C GLN A 202 -8.89 -7.89 -29.64
N GLN A 203 -10.12 -8.36 -29.45
CA GLN A 203 -11.30 -7.47 -29.38
C GLN A 203 -11.53 -6.96 -27.96
N ASP A 204 -11.33 -7.84 -26.98
CA ASP A 204 -11.47 -7.53 -25.56
C ASP A 204 -10.11 -7.58 -24.86
N THR A 205 -9.98 -6.76 -23.81
CA THR A 205 -8.76 -6.69 -23.00
C THR A 205 -9.09 -6.81 -21.53
N VAL A 206 -8.35 -7.66 -20.82
CA VAL A 206 -8.48 -7.83 -19.37
C VAL A 206 -7.30 -7.17 -18.67
N MET A 207 -7.59 -6.33 -17.69
CA MET A 207 -6.58 -5.60 -16.92
C MET A 207 -6.95 -5.61 -15.44
N GLY A 208 -5.94 -5.73 -14.58
CA GLY A 208 -6.11 -5.50 -13.15
C GLY A 208 -6.11 -4.00 -12.84
N GLU A 209 -6.99 -3.58 -11.95
CA GLU A 209 -7.02 -2.22 -11.41
C GLU A 209 -6.95 -2.29 -9.88
N SER A 210 -6.13 -1.44 -9.28
CA SER A 210 -6.17 -1.20 -7.84
C SER A 210 -7.21 -0.13 -7.55
N ILE A 211 -8.23 -0.49 -6.78
CA ILE A 211 -9.24 0.44 -6.28
C ILE A 211 -9.01 0.69 -4.79
N THR A 212 -9.33 1.89 -4.31
CA THR A 212 -9.36 2.17 -2.88
C THR A 212 -10.45 1.31 -2.24
N GLY A 213 -10.12 0.46 -1.27
CA GLY A 213 -11.05 -0.48 -0.63
C GLY A 213 -12.13 0.16 0.26
N GLN A 214 -12.18 1.49 0.32
CA GLN A 214 -13.14 2.25 1.11
C GLN A 214 -14.46 2.43 0.35
N PHE A 215 -15.36 1.45 0.51
CA PHE A 215 -16.73 1.53 -0.02
C PHE A 215 -17.78 1.68 1.09
N VAL A 216 -17.35 1.92 2.33
CA VAL A 216 -18.20 1.79 3.52
C VAL A 216 -18.20 3.10 4.29
N VAL A 217 -19.34 3.79 4.32
CA VAL A 217 -19.54 4.98 5.15
C VAL A 217 -20.41 4.57 6.35
N GLY A 218 -19.86 4.60 7.56
CA GLY A 218 -20.58 4.25 8.78
C GLY A 218 -19.85 4.72 10.04
N PRO A 219 -20.52 4.84 11.21
CA PRO A 219 -19.99 5.54 12.38
C PRO A 219 -18.74 4.92 13.04
N ASN A 220 -18.17 3.84 12.50
CA ASN A 220 -16.98 3.16 13.03
C ASN A 220 -16.08 2.58 11.92
N VAL A 221 -16.21 3.06 10.68
CA VAL A 221 -15.43 2.59 9.53
C VAL A 221 -14.78 3.80 8.85
N TRP A 222 -13.53 3.61 8.45
CA TRP A 222 -12.71 4.59 7.72
C TRP A 222 -13.39 5.09 6.44
#